data_AF-A0A508A553-F1
#
_entry.id   AF-A0A508A553-F1
#
_cell.length_a   1.000
_cell.length_b   1.000
_cell.length_c   1.000
_cell.angle_alpha   90.00
_cell.angle_beta   90.00
_cell.angle_gamma   90.00
#
_symmetry.space_group_name_H-M   'P 1'
#
loop_
_entity.id
_entity.type
_entity.pdbx_description
1 polymer ?
#
loop_
_entity_poly.entity_id
_entity_poly.type
_entity_poly.pdbx_seq_one_letter_code
_entity_poly.pdbx_strand_id
1 'polypeptide(L)'
;MSEPEPYPTPGPAPYELPNDKSQAVNKKKLALRYVLDTIEKAATELEADFAAAGKKSPSESLTDGLGGSGSAWKSTLADQLRTDFSGVISDICSCISSEEGKVRSEWNSEPQFVDKTDPRAEWGKR
;
A
#
# COMPACT_ATOMS: atom_id res chain seq x y z
N MET A 1 -13.67 6.22 28.45
CA MET A 1 -13.45 5.67 27.10
C MET A 1 -11.97 5.41 26.99
N SER A 2 -11.56 4.14 26.84
CA SER A 2 -10.15 3.81 26.64
C SER A 2 -9.78 4.06 25.19
N GLU A 3 -8.64 4.68 24.97
CA GLU A 3 -8.01 4.83 23.66
C GLU A 3 -7.89 3.44 23.02
N PRO A 4 -8.22 3.26 21.72
CA PRO A 4 -8.09 1.97 21.08
C PRO A 4 -6.61 1.58 21.07
N GLU A 5 -6.30 0.48 21.75
CA GLU A 5 -4.98 -0.16 21.71
C GLU A 5 -4.60 -0.37 20.23
N PRO A 6 -3.39 0.02 19.80
CA PRO A 6 -2.96 -0.25 18.44
C PRO A 6 -3.04 -1.75 18.19
N TYR A 7 -3.78 -2.15 17.15
CA TYR A 7 -3.82 -3.54 16.70
C TYR A 7 -2.38 -4.06 16.60
N PRO A 8 -2.07 -5.26 17.12
CA PRO A 8 -0.75 -5.83 16.94
C PRO A 8 -0.50 -5.96 15.44
N THR A 9 0.32 -5.06 14.90
CA THR A 9 0.84 -5.18 13.54
C THR A 9 1.52 -6.53 13.44
N PRO A 10 1.21 -7.36 12.43
CA PRO A 10 1.97 -8.58 12.18
C PRO A 10 3.45 -8.23 12.21
N GLY A 11 4.17 -8.84 13.16
CA GLY A 11 5.63 -8.74 13.18
C GLY A 11 6.16 -9.24 11.83
N PRO A 12 7.27 -8.68 11.33
CA PRO A 12 7.79 -9.09 10.04
C PRO A 12 8.15 -10.57 10.13
N ALA A 13 8.15 -11.25 8.97
CA ALA A 13 8.80 -12.54 8.85
C ALA A 13 10.18 -12.50 9.53
N PRO A 14 10.62 -13.59 10.20
CA PRO A 14 11.90 -13.61 10.89
C PRO A 14 13.00 -13.04 9.99
N TYR A 15 13.60 -11.94 10.42
CA TYR A 15 14.62 -11.27 9.63
C TYR A 15 15.95 -11.99 9.82
N GLU A 16 16.68 -12.12 8.73
CA GLU A 16 18.03 -12.68 8.77
C GLU A 16 18.92 -11.83 9.68
N LEU A 17 19.72 -12.49 10.50
CA LEU A 17 20.76 -11.85 11.28
C LEU A 17 22.06 -11.81 10.46
N PRO A 18 22.85 -10.74 10.59
CA PRO A 18 24.13 -10.67 9.91
C PRO A 18 25.06 -11.78 10.41
N ASN A 19 25.74 -12.46 9.48
CA ASN A 19 26.79 -13.42 9.82
C ASN A 19 28.07 -12.72 10.30
N ASP A 20 28.30 -11.48 9.84
CA ASP A 20 29.42 -10.65 10.27
C ASP A 20 29.09 -9.91 11.57
N LYS A 21 29.97 -10.05 12.57
CA LYS A 21 29.86 -9.39 13.86
C LYS A 21 30.08 -7.88 13.79
N SER A 22 30.64 -7.34 12.72
CA SER A 22 30.77 -5.89 12.48
C SER A 22 29.45 -5.26 12.02
N GLN A 23 28.53 -6.08 11.51
CA GLN A 23 27.28 -5.63 10.91
C GLN A 23 26.10 -5.68 11.89
N ALA A 24 25.08 -4.89 11.57
CA ALA A 24 23.78 -4.84 12.21
C ALA A 24 22.66 -4.84 11.17
N VAL A 25 21.47 -5.24 11.59
CA VAL A 25 20.25 -5.11 10.76
C VAL A 25 19.95 -3.63 10.53
N ASN A 26 19.71 -3.26 9.27
CA ASN A 26 19.27 -1.93 8.90
C ASN A 26 17.83 -1.69 9.40
N LYS A 27 17.69 -0.91 10.48
CA LYS A 27 16.39 -0.56 11.08
C LYS A 27 15.52 0.27 10.16
N LYS A 28 16.11 1.09 9.28
CA LYS A 28 15.35 1.82 8.25
C LYS A 28 14.72 0.87 7.25
N LYS A 29 15.48 -0.10 6.72
CA LYS A 29 14.93 -1.13 5.81
C LYS A 29 13.82 -1.94 6.49
N LEU A 30 14.00 -2.27 7.76
CA LEU A 30 12.97 -2.96 8.55
C LEU A 30 11.70 -2.09 8.71
N ALA A 31 11.84 -0.80 9.02
CA ALA A 31 10.73 0.14 9.10
C ALA A 31 9.96 0.25 7.78
N LEU A 32 10.70 0.42 6.68
CA LEU A 32 10.13 0.48 5.33
C LEU A 32 9.37 -0.80 4.97
N ARG A 33 9.82 -1.97 5.45
CA ARG A 33 9.08 -3.22 5.23
C ARG A 33 7.70 -3.19 5.89
N TYR A 34 7.60 -2.74 7.14
CA TYR A 34 6.30 -2.61 7.83
C TYR A 34 5.35 -1.66 7.12
N VAL A 35 5.87 -0.51 6.66
CA VAL A 35 5.08 0.46 5.89
C VAL A 35 4.61 -0.18 4.58
N LEU A 36 5.51 -0.87 3.87
CA LEU A 36 5.18 -1.55 2.62
C LEU A 36 4.12 -2.64 2.83
N ASP A 37 4.26 -3.49 3.86
CA ASP A 37 3.27 -4.52 4.20
C ASP A 37 1.87 -3.92 4.45
N THR A 38 1.83 -2.77 5.12
CA THR A 38 0.57 -2.07 5.41
C THR A 38 -0.07 -1.53 4.13
N ILE A 39 0.73 -0.93 3.24
CA ILE A 39 0.24 -0.39 1.97
C ILE A 39 -0.15 -1.52 1.01
N GLU A 40 0.63 -2.59 0.92
CA GLU A 40 0.31 -3.80 0.12
C GLU A 40 -1.04 -4.38 0.56
N LYS A 41 -1.27 -4.48 1.88
CA LYS A 41 -2.56 -4.91 2.41
C LYS A 41 -3.70 -3.98 2.00
N ALA A 42 -3.51 -2.66 2.14
CA ALA A 42 -4.52 -1.69 1.73
C ALA A 42 -4.81 -1.74 0.22
N ALA A 43 -3.79 -1.94 -0.61
CA ALA A 43 -3.92 -2.10 -2.05
C ALA A 43 -4.76 -3.35 -2.39
N THR A 44 -4.50 -4.47 -1.73
CA THR A 44 -5.31 -5.69 -1.90
C THR A 44 -6.75 -5.51 -1.43
N GLU A 45 -6.98 -4.89 -0.27
CA GLU A 45 -8.33 -4.67 0.28
C GLU A 45 -9.18 -3.75 -0.61
N LEU A 46 -8.55 -2.77 -1.25
CA LEU A 46 -9.20 -1.85 -2.20
C LEU A 46 -9.15 -2.35 -3.64
N GLU A 47 -8.58 -3.53 -3.87
CA GLU A 47 -8.33 -4.12 -5.20
C GLU A 47 -7.62 -3.14 -6.16
N ALA A 48 -6.75 -2.27 -5.61
CA ALA A 48 -5.94 -1.32 -6.39
C ALA A 48 -4.87 -2.03 -7.23
N ASP A 49 -4.61 -3.31 -6.96
CA ASP A 49 -3.75 -4.20 -7.73
C ASP A 49 -4.47 -4.89 -8.90
N PHE A 50 -5.69 -4.47 -9.25
CA PHE A 50 -6.54 -5.07 -10.29
C PHE A 50 -5.81 -5.35 -11.61
N ALA A 51 -4.94 -4.44 -12.06
CA ALA A 51 -4.19 -4.60 -13.29
C ALA A 51 -3.19 -5.78 -13.21
N ALA A 52 -2.49 -5.91 -12.08
CA ALA A 52 -1.57 -7.01 -11.82
C ALA A 52 -2.32 -8.34 -11.60
N ALA A 53 -3.49 -8.27 -10.97
CA ALA A 53 -4.36 -9.43 -10.73
C ALA A 53 -5.19 -9.86 -11.96
N GLY A 54 -5.12 -9.14 -13.08
CA GLY A 54 -5.93 -9.41 -14.27
C GLY A 54 -7.44 -9.24 -14.05
N LYS A 55 -7.83 -8.41 -13.06
CA LYS A 55 -9.22 -8.13 -12.69
C LYS A 55 -9.73 -6.85 -13.38
N LYS A 56 -11.05 -6.72 -13.42
CA LYS A 56 -11.72 -5.46 -13.76
C LYS A 56 -11.39 -4.40 -12.71
N SER A 57 -11.26 -3.14 -13.10
CA SER A 57 -10.96 -2.09 -12.12
C SER A 57 -12.12 -1.93 -11.12
N PRO A 58 -11.82 -1.54 -9.86
CA PRO A 58 -12.86 -1.25 -8.87
C PRO A 58 -13.80 -0.14 -9.33
N SER A 59 -13.26 0.85 -10.05
CA SER A 59 -14.04 1.97 -10.59
C SER A 59 -15.07 1.54 -11.63
N GLU A 60 -14.80 0.50 -12.40
CA GLU A 60 -15.78 -0.06 -13.34
C GLU A 60 -16.71 -1.10 -12.72
N SER A 61 -16.26 -1.80 -11.68
CA SER A 61 -17.09 -2.81 -10.99
C SER A 61 -18.12 -2.16 -10.07
N LEU A 62 -17.72 -1.13 -9.32
CA LEU A 62 -18.57 -0.47 -8.34
C LEU A 62 -19.60 0.49 -8.95
N THR A 63 -19.38 0.96 -10.18
CA THR A 63 -20.34 1.80 -10.90
C THR A 63 -21.12 1.03 -11.96
N ASP A 64 -21.09 -0.31 -11.92
CA ASP A 64 -21.82 -1.14 -12.87
C ASP A 64 -23.33 -0.92 -12.73
N GLY A 65 -24.04 -0.82 -13.86
CA GLY A 65 -25.48 -0.54 -13.89
C GLY A 65 -25.90 0.92 -13.64
N LEU A 66 -24.96 1.85 -13.46
CA LEU A 66 -25.22 3.29 -13.48
C LEU A 66 -25.03 3.85 -14.89
N GLY A 67 -26.04 4.53 -15.42
CA GLY A 67 -25.92 5.26 -16.69
C GLY A 67 -25.65 4.39 -17.93
N GLY A 68 -25.72 4.96 -19.12
CA GLY A 68 -25.50 4.25 -20.37
C GLY A 68 -26.63 3.31 -20.77
N SER A 69 -26.42 2.61 -21.88
CA SER A 69 -27.40 1.66 -22.42
C SER A 69 -27.34 0.34 -21.67
N GLY A 70 -28.49 -0.17 -21.23
CA GLY A 70 -28.60 -1.41 -20.46
C GLY A 70 -28.67 -1.23 -18.94
N SER A 71 -28.50 0.00 -18.45
CA SER A 71 -28.57 0.31 -17.02
C SER A 71 -29.99 0.43 -16.50
N ALA A 72 -30.19 0.04 -15.24
CA ALA A 72 -31.48 0.14 -14.54
C ALA A 72 -31.96 1.60 -14.45
N TRP A 73 -31.02 2.54 -14.33
CA TRP A 73 -31.29 3.97 -14.39
C TRP A 73 -30.50 4.63 -15.53
N LYS A 74 -31.23 4.97 -16.60
CA LYS A 74 -30.69 5.64 -17.78
C LYS A 74 -31.10 7.11 -17.80
N SER A 75 -30.22 7.99 -17.35
CA SER A 75 -30.40 9.45 -17.41
C SER A 75 -29.06 10.17 -17.44
N THR A 76 -29.04 11.44 -17.86
CA THR A 76 -27.85 12.30 -17.79
C THR A 76 -27.29 12.38 -16.38
N LEU A 77 -28.15 12.38 -15.35
CA LEU A 77 -27.70 12.38 -13.96
C LEU A 77 -27.03 11.05 -13.58
N ALA A 78 -27.56 9.91 -14.04
CA ALA A 78 -26.95 8.61 -13.80
C ALA A 78 -25.58 8.48 -14.48
N ASP A 79 -25.44 9.03 -15.70
CA ASP A 79 -24.15 9.10 -16.40
C ASP A 79 -23.14 9.95 -15.64
N GLN A 80 -23.57 11.13 -15.15
CA GLN A 80 -22.70 12.00 -14.35
C GLN A 80 -22.24 11.32 -13.05
N LEU A 81 -23.16 10.69 -12.31
CA LEU A 81 -22.83 9.98 -11.08
C LEU A 81 -21.87 8.81 -11.31
N ARG A 82 -22.03 8.07 -12.41
CA ARG A 82 -21.07 7.06 -12.82
C ARG A 82 -19.69 7.67 -13.01
N THR A 83 -19.57 8.73 -13.79
CA THR A 83 -18.29 9.40 -14.05
C THR A 83 -17.64 9.91 -12.76
N ASP A 84 -18.41 10.58 -11.90
CA ASP A 84 -17.89 11.15 -10.66
C ASP A 84 -17.38 10.05 -9.71
N PHE A 85 -18.17 8.99 -9.51
CA PHE A 85 -17.76 7.86 -8.65
C PHE A 85 -16.59 7.07 -9.24
N SER A 86 -16.62 6.72 -10.53
CA SER A 86 -15.51 6.04 -11.17
C SER A 86 -14.22 6.85 -11.08
N GLY A 87 -14.31 8.19 -11.20
CA GLY A 87 -13.19 9.10 -11.03
C GLY A 87 -12.58 9.01 -9.63
N VAL A 88 -13.38 9.24 -8.59
CA VAL A 88 -12.93 9.19 -7.19
C VAL A 88 -12.31 7.84 -6.84
N ILE A 89 -12.93 6.73 -7.25
CA ILE A 89 -12.41 5.38 -6.99
C ILE A 89 -11.05 5.18 -7.69
N SER A 90 -10.93 5.65 -8.94
CA SER A 90 -9.67 5.53 -9.71
C SER A 90 -8.56 6.36 -9.08
N ASP A 91 -8.86 7.56 -8.57
CA ASP A 91 -7.90 8.42 -7.89
C ASP A 91 -7.39 7.79 -6.59
N ILE A 92 -8.29 7.19 -5.80
CA ILE A 92 -7.92 6.46 -4.57
C ILE A 92 -6.98 5.29 -4.90
N CYS A 93 -7.36 4.44 -5.87
CA CYS A 93 -6.52 3.31 -6.28
C CYS A 93 -5.16 3.79 -6.79
N SER A 94 -5.13 4.82 -7.64
CA SER A 94 -3.90 5.38 -8.21
C SER A 94 -2.98 5.96 -7.14
N CYS A 95 -3.54 6.64 -6.13
CA CYS A 95 -2.78 7.18 -5.00
C CYS A 95 -2.07 6.06 -4.24
N ILE A 96 -2.80 4.99 -3.90
CA ILE A 96 -2.26 3.86 -3.15
C ILE A 96 -1.16 3.15 -3.93
N SER A 97 -1.39 2.83 -5.20
CA SER A 97 -0.36 2.22 -6.05
C SER A 97 0.88 3.11 -6.20
N SER A 98 0.70 4.44 -6.24
CA SER A 98 1.82 5.38 -6.30
C SER A 98 2.66 5.34 -5.02
N GLU A 99 2.03 5.42 -3.85
CA GLU A 99 2.73 5.39 -2.56
C GLU A 99 3.38 4.02 -2.31
N GLU A 100 2.72 2.93 -2.69
CA GLU A 100 3.31 1.59 -2.68
C GLU A 100 4.60 1.55 -3.49
N GLY A 101 4.58 2.09 -4.72
CA GLY A 101 5.74 2.17 -5.60
C GLY A 101 6.89 2.97 -4.99
N LYS A 102 6.61 4.10 -4.34
CA LYS A 102 7.62 4.93 -3.66
C LYS A 102 8.27 4.19 -2.50
N VAL A 103 7.47 3.63 -1.59
CA VAL A 103 7.98 2.90 -0.42
C VAL A 103 8.75 1.65 -0.85
N ARG A 104 8.26 0.90 -1.86
CA ARG A 104 8.96 -0.25 -2.43
C ARG A 104 10.31 0.14 -3.03
N SER A 105 10.37 1.25 -3.75
CA SER A 105 11.62 1.77 -4.32
C SER A 105 12.63 2.12 -3.23
N GLU A 106 12.21 2.82 -2.17
CA GLU A 106 13.08 3.15 -1.04
C GLU A 106 13.50 1.90 -0.25
N TRP A 107 12.59 0.95 -0.04
CA TRP A 107 12.91 -0.31 0.61
C TRP A 107 13.97 -1.10 -0.17
N ASN A 108 13.84 -1.16 -1.50
CA ASN A 108 14.78 -1.86 -2.39
C ASN A 108 16.17 -1.19 -2.42
N SER A 109 16.24 0.13 -2.22
CA SER A 109 17.52 0.86 -2.24
C SER A 109 18.32 0.71 -0.93
N GLU A 110 17.67 0.34 0.17
CA GLU A 110 18.34 0.12 1.45
C GLU A 110 19.02 -1.26 1.51
N PRO A 111 20.27 -1.35 2.00
CA PRO A 111 20.92 -2.64 2.23
C PRO A 111 20.30 -3.37 3.42
N GLN A 112 20.33 -4.70 3.40
CA GLN A 112 19.80 -5.54 4.49
C GLN A 112 20.57 -5.33 5.80
N PHE A 113 21.90 -5.22 5.69
CA PHE A 113 22.82 -5.02 6.79
C PHE A 113 23.63 -3.74 6.58
N VAL A 114 23.94 -3.08 7.68
CA VAL A 114 24.79 -1.88 7.74
C VAL A 114 25.88 -2.08 8.80
N ASP A 115 26.89 -1.22 8.82
CA ASP A 115 27.87 -1.19 9.91
C ASP A 115 27.19 -0.88 11.25
N LYS A 116 27.69 -1.43 12.36
CA LYS A 116 27.14 -1.15 13.71
C LYS A 116 27.18 0.33 14.10
N THR A 117 28.09 1.10 13.53
CA THR A 117 28.21 2.54 13.76
C THR A 117 27.32 3.37 12.84
N ASP A 118 26.70 2.75 11.82
CA ASP A 118 25.73 3.41 10.95
C ASP A 118 24.51 3.86 11.77
N PRO A 119 24.02 5.09 11.61
CA PRO A 119 22.83 5.57 12.32
C PRO A 119 21.60 4.67 12.13
N ARG A 120 21.50 3.97 10.99
CA ARG A 120 20.42 3.04 10.68
C ARG A 120 20.51 1.71 11.44
N ALA A 121 21.59 1.44 12.19
CA ALA A 121 21.73 0.24 13.01
C ALA A 121 20.87 0.28 14.29
N GLU A 122 20.50 1.49 14.74
CA GLU A 122 19.75 1.72 15.97
C GLU A 122 18.47 2.53 15.73
N TRP A 123 17.50 2.40 16.63
CA TRP A 123 16.31 3.25 16.61
C TRP A 123 16.61 4.59 17.28
N GLY A 124 16.25 5.71 16.64
CA GLY A 124 16.26 7.02 17.27
C GLY A 124 17.59 7.80 17.23
N LYS A 125 18.64 7.28 16.59
CA LYS A 125 19.82 8.08 16.24
C LYS A 125 19.55 8.81 14.91
N ARG A 126 18.97 10.01 15.02
CA ARG A 126 18.89 10.98 13.91
C ARG A 126 20.17 11.79 13.85
#